data_AF-A0A7Y1X9P0-F1
#
_entry.id   AF-A0A7Y1X9P0-F1
#
_cell.length_a   1.000
_cell.length_b   1.000
_cell.length_c   1.000
_cell.angle_alpha   90.00
_cell.angle_beta   90.00
_cell.angle_gamma   90.00
#
_symmetry.space_group_name_H-M   'P 1'
#
loop_
_entity.id
_entity.type
_entity.pdbx_description
1 polymer ?
#
loop_
_entity_poly.entity_id
_entity_poly.type
_entity_poly.pdbx_seq_one_letter_code
_entity_poly.pdbx_strand_id
1 'polypeptide(L)'
;MYEHIPAELLIPALEAGRAALRDMDEDDVPNKLRKVVAYSGGSLPPPLARSLSQALDDDSHLRSEALEQWKGADLAASGSVGASALYLIRPDNWQFLLGKVVARHEAMSAQAEVEDLIGRLAQAEKEAAEGKRRVGELRQELSKARRNSKRPKKEPQRPTNSSQLEDRIKSLERARDEAERSHAALADRAKQTETKLRQARTERAEVLKKFEAAGGIGWGSGDPIVLARHLDDVASVVAGSQVAEYFRETMGFEPGPWKLPPGALPDGANSIEWLMRQPRPFVLIVDGHNLAHKIRPESAASADTRDEISHALARMKLHTKTVARVIVVFDSSVSPLGEAYRGPSGVEIRFASSAASADDEILALAEELTDVEVVVVSSDRLVREGAERHGAIGLWSEAIKEWMTGG
;
A
#
# COMPACT_ATOMS: atom_id res chain seq x y z
N MET A 1 -7.80 3.46 10.63
CA MET A 1 -7.41 4.52 9.67
C MET A 1 -6.47 5.56 10.29
N TYR A 2 -6.51 5.83 11.60
CA TYR A 2 -5.69 6.86 12.28
C TYR A 2 -4.33 6.39 12.83
N GLU A 3 -3.88 5.17 12.52
CA GLU A 3 -2.66 4.59 13.12
C GLU A 3 -1.35 5.17 12.56
N HIS A 4 -1.38 6.00 11.51
CA HIS A 4 -0.18 6.39 10.76
C HIS A 4 -0.04 7.90 10.49
N ILE A 5 -0.47 8.78 11.41
CA ILE A 5 -0.03 10.19 11.32
C ILE A 5 1.36 10.29 11.98
N PRO A 6 2.41 10.72 11.27
CA PRO A 6 3.73 10.95 11.87
C PRO A 6 3.63 11.89 13.07
N ALA A 7 4.15 11.47 14.22
CA ALA A 7 4.08 12.27 15.45
C ALA A 7 4.74 13.66 15.29
N GLU A 8 5.73 13.75 14.40
CA GLU A 8 6.43 14.99 14.02
C GLU A 8 5.49 16.06 13.44
N LEU A 9 4.45 15.63 12.71
CA LEU A 9 3.44 16.54 12.15
C LEU A 9 2.46 17.03 13.22
N LEU A 10 2.32 16.31 14.34
CA LEU A 10 1.38 16.63 15.41
C LEU A 10 2.05 17.29 16.63
N ILE A 11 3.33 17.62 16.58
CA ILE A 11 4.06 18.20 17.74
C ILE A 11 3.30 19.40 18.34
N PRO A 12 2.91 20.44 17.57
CA PRO A 12 2.16 21.56 18.13
C PRO A 12 0.83 21.15 18.78
N ALA A 13 0.08 20.23 18.18
CA ALA A 13 -1.17 19.73 18.76
C ALA A 13 -0.95 18.94 20.06
N LEU A 14 0.12 18.15 20.13
CA LEU A 14 0.49 17.38 21.32
C LEU A 14 1.00 18.28 22.44
N GLU A 15 1.75 19.34 22.13
CA GLU A 15 2.18 20.33 23.11
C GLU A 15 0.99 21.10 23.68
N ALA A 16 0.07 21.51 22.81
CA ALA A 16 -1.18 22.16 23.18
C ALA A 16 -2.07 21.27 24.06
N GLY A 17 -2.25 20.00 23.67
CA GLY A 17 -3.01 19.02 24.46
C GLY A 17 -2.36 18.73 25.81
N ARG A 18 -1.03 18.71 25.89
CA ARG A 18 -0.31 18.55 27.16
C ARG A 18 -0.46 19.79 28.05
N ALA A 19 -0.49 21.00 27.48
CA ALA A 19 -0.75 22.22 28.23
C ALA A 19 -2.18 22.22 28.79
N ALA A 20 -3.18 21.86 27.98
CA ALA A 20 -4.56 21.70 28.42
C ALA A 20 -4.69 20.70 29.58
N LEU A 21 -4.06 19.53 29.49
CA LEU A 21 -4.07 18.54 30.57
C LEU A 21 -3.37 19.00 31.86
N ARG A 22 -2.48 19.99 31.79
CA ARG A 22 -1.81 20.55 32.98
C ARG A 22 -2.64 21.61 33.69
N ASP A 23 -3.54 22.25 32.95
CA ASP A 23 -4.46 23.25 33.47
C ASP A 23 -5.75 22.61 34.03
N MET A 24 -6.00 21.33 33.73
CA MET A 24 -7.08 20.53 34.33
C MET A 24 -6.76 20.12 35.77
N ASP A 25 -7.81 20.01 36.60
CA ASP A 25 -7.69 19.48 37.96
C ASP A 25 -7.28 18.00 37.93
N GLU A 26 -6.55 17.55 38.96
CA GLU A 26 -5.96 16.19 39.01
C GLU A 26 -7.01 15.07 38.91
N ASP A 27 -8.23 15.34 39.40
CA ASP A 27 -9.36 14.42 39.35
C ASP A 27 -10.01 14.35 37.96
N ASP A 28 -9.87 15.40 37.14
CA ASP A 28 -10.43 15.48 35.80
C ASP A 28 -9.50 14.88 34.73
N VAL A 29 -8.21 14.70 35.03
CA VAL A 29 -7.25 14.09 34.10
C VAL A 29 -7.50 12.57 33.99
N PRO A 30 -7.82 12.05 32.79
CA PRO A 30 -8.03 10.62 32.59
C PRO A 30 -6.82 9.78 33.04
N ASN A 31 -7.07 8.66 33.72
CA ASN A 31 -6.01 7.77 34.26
C ASN A 31 -4.92 7.39 33.25
N LYS A 32 -5.29 7.22 31.98
CA LYS A 32 -4.36 6.87 30.89
C LYS A 32 -3.40 8.02 30.55
N LEU A 33 -3.76 9.27 30.84
CA LEU A 33 -3.01 10.49 30.49
C LEU A 33 -2.24 11.10 31.65
N ARG A 34 -2.43 10.63 32.89
CA ARG A 34 -1.65 11.10 34.06
C ARG A 34 -0.13 11.00 33.85
N LYS A 35 0.33 9.97 33.14
CA LYS A 35 1.75 9.81 32.77
C LYS A 35 2.25 10.86 31.78
N VAL A 36 1.37 11.39 30.92
CA VAL A 36 1.66 12.47 29.97
C VAL A 36 1.86 13.79 30.71
N VAL A 37 1.02 14.07 31.71
CA VAL A 37 1.11 15.26 32.57
C VAL A 37 2.36 15.23 33.44
N ALA A 38 2.61 14.08 34.10
CA ALA A 38 3.76 13.88 34.99
C ALA A 38 5.11 13.86 34.27
N TYR A 39 5.12 13.59 32.96
CA TYR A 39 6.35 13.67 32.18
C TYR A 39 6.85 15.12 32.13
N SER A 40 8.13 15.34 32.44
CA SER A 40 8.77 16.66 32.48
C SER A 40 9.80 16.88 31.38
N GLY A 41 10.08 15.86 30.55
CA GLY A 41 10.95 16.00 29.38
C GLY A 41 10.32 16.89 28.31
N GLY A 42 11.15 17.38 27.39
CA GLY A 42 10.73 18.22 26.26
C GLY A 42 9.74 17.49 25.35
N SER A 43 10.26 16.66 24.44
CA SER A 43 9.43 15.84 23.54
C SER A 43 8.88 14.60 24.24
N LEU A 44 7.60 14.28 23.98
CA LEU A 44 6.93 13.10 24.50
C LEU A 44 7.50 11.84 23.82
N PRO A 45 7.85 10.79 24.58
CA PRO A 45 8.21 9.49 24.03
C PRO A 45 7.07 8.93 23.17
N PRO A 46 7.37 8.14 22.11
CA PRO A 46 6.37 7.66 21.16
C PRO A 46 5.12 7.01 21.80
N PRO A 47 5.21 6.19 22.86
CA PRO A 47 4.02 5.61 23.49
C PRO A 47 3.10 6.65 24.15
N LEU A 48 3.68 7.68 24.78
CA LEU A 48 2.92 8.76 25.41
C LEU A 48 2.34 9.71 24.38
N ALA A 49 3.09 10.02 23.32
CA ALA A 49 2.60 10.81 22.20
C ALA A 49 1.37 10.15 21.53
N ARG A 50 1.42 8.82 21.29
CA ARG A 50 0.26 8.07 20.76
C ARG A 50 -0.94 8.07 21.71
N SER A 51 -0.69 7.91 23.00
CA SER A 51 -1.78 7.92 24.00
C SER A 51 -2.48 9.28 24.03
N LEU A 52 -1.71 10.37 23.95
CA LEU A 52 -2.25 11.72 23.89
C LEU A 52 -2.95 12.01 22.56
N SER A 53 -2.38 11.63 21.42
CA SER A 53 -3.06 11.80 20.13
C SER A 53 -4.39 11.07 20.10
N GLN A 54 -4.42 9.82 20.58
CA GLN A 54 -5.65 9.05 20.62
C GLN A 54 -6.70 9.70 21.53
N ALA A 55 -6.30 10.23 22.69
CA ALA A 55 -7.22 10.99 23.54
C ALA A 55 -7.73 12.27 22.87
N LEU A 56 -6.88 13.01 22.14
CA LEU A 56 -7.31 14.16 21.34
C LEU A 56 -8.23 13.74 20.18
N ASP A 57 -8.14 12.52 19.68
CA ASP A 57 -9.08 12.02 18.66
C ASP A 57 -10.46 11.73 19.24
N ASP A 58 -10.47 11.05 20.38
CA ASP A 58 -11.67 10.53 21.04
C ASP A 58 -12.45 11.63 21.81
N ASP A 59 -11.77 12.63 22.37
CA ASP A 59 -12.36 13.63 23.26
C ASP A 59 -12.42 15.03 22.62
N SER A 60 -13.63 15.49 22.29
CA SER A 60 -13.85 16.82 21.72
C SER A 60 -13.65 17.97 22.70
N HIS A 61 -13.86 17.74 23.99
CA HIS A 61 -13.62 18.74 25.04
C HIS A 61 -12.12 19.00 25.18
N LEU A 62 -11.33 17.93 25.30
CA LEU A 62 -9.87 18.03 25.38
C LEU A 62 -9.26 18.74 24.15
N ARG A 63 -9.82 18.54 22.95
CA ARG A 63 -9.39 19.30 21.76
C ARG A 63 -9.70 20.78 21.84
N SER A 64 -10.87 21.14 22.36
CA SER A 64 -11.26 22.55 22.52
C SER A 64 -10.29 23.25 23.48
N GLU A 65 -10.04 22.64 24.63
CA GLU A 65 -9.05 23.13 25.61
C GLU A 65 -7.65 23.25 25.00
N ALA A 66 -7.22 22.24 24.23
CA ALA A 66 -5.95 22.30 23.51
C ALA A 66 -5.89 23.48 22.53
N LEU A 67 -6.98 23.77 21.81
CA LEU A 67 -7.04 24.91 20.89
C LEU A 67 -6.98 26.25 21.62
N GLU A 68 -7.64 26.39 22.77
CA GLU A 68 -7.58 27.59 23.59
C GLU A 68 -6.15 27.89 24.08
N GLN A 69 -5.41 26.84 24.43
CA GLN A 69 -4.01 26.93 24.82
C GLN A 69 -3.08 27.26 23.65
N TRP A 70 -3.50 27.01 22.41
CA TRP A 70 -2.65 27.16 21.23
C TRP A 70 -2.99 28.39 20.37
N LYS A 71 -2.35 29.51 20.72
CA LYS A 71 -2.48 30.80 20.00
C LYS A 71 -1.92 30.82 18.57
N GLY A 72 -1.23 29.75 18.16
CA GLY A 72 -0.57 29.63 16.85
C GLY A 72 -1.29 28.72 15.86
N ALA A 73 -2.53 28.31 16.15
CA ALA A 73 -3.30 27.44 15.26
C ALA A 73 -3.64 28.18 13.96
N ASP A 74 -3.08 27.72 12.84
CA ASP A 74 -3.32 28.27 11.51
C ASP A 74 -3.54 27.15 10.50
N LEU A 75 -4.74 27.10 9.92
CA LEU A 75 -5.12 26.13 8.88
C LEU A 75 -4.40 26.37 7.54
N ALA A 76 -3.94 27.60 7.28
CA ALA A 76 -3.22 27.96 6.07
C ALA A 76 -1.71 27.68 6.17
N ALA A 77 -1.20 27.44 7.39
CA ALA A 77 0.19 27.11 7.61
C ALA A 77 0.55 25.76 6.95
N SER A 78 1.82 25.61 6.58
CA SER A 78 2.34 24.35 6.02
C SER A 78 3.10 23.54 7.08
N GLY A 79 3.29 22.25 6.83
CA GLY A 79 4.04 21.36 7.72
C GLY A 79 3.29 21.02 9.01
N SER A 80 4.01 20.93 10.13
CA SER A 80 3.46 20.47 11.41
C SER A 80 2.42 21.42 12.00
N VAL A 81 2.55 22.73 11.79
CA VAL A 81 1.56 23.73 12.26
C VAL A 81 0.22 23.54 11.54
N GLY A 82 0.22 23.46 10.21
CA GLY A 82 -1.00 23.21 9.45
C GLY A 82 -1.63 21.86 9.74
N ALA A 83 -0.82 20.80 9.84
CA ALA A 83 -1.29 19.45 10.18
C ALA A 83 -1.93 19.40 11.58
N SER A 84 -1.27 20.00 12.58
CA SER A 84 -1.77 20.10 13.95
C SER A 84 -3.06 20.93 14.03
N ALA A 85 -3.15 22.02 13.27
CA ALA A 85 -4.35 22.87 13.20
C ALA A 85 -5.53 22.12 12.57
N LEU A 86 -5.30 21.40 11.46
CA LEU A 86 -6.31 20.55 10.83
C LEU A 86 -6.80 19.44 11.75
N TYR A 87 -5.88 18.84 12.52
CA TYR A 87 -6.18 17.75 13.43
C TYR A 87 -7.05 18.18 14.62
N LEU A 88 -6.79 19.38 15.16
CA LEU A 88 -7.53 19.93 16.30
C LEU A 88 -8.85 20.62 15.89
N ILE A 89 -8.82 21.51 14.90
CA ILE A 89 -9.98 22.34 14.48
C ILE A 89 -11.03 21.50 13.76
N ARG A 90 -10.60 20.50 12.97
CA ARG A 90 -11.48 19.60 12.21
C ARG A 90 -12.55 20.32 11.37
N PRO A 91 -12.18 21.28 10.50
CA PRO A 91 -13.14 21.83 9.53
C PRO A 91 -13.73 20.72 8.66
N ASP A 92 -14.83 21.01 7.95
CA ASP A 92 -15.34 20.09 6.92
C ASP A 92 -14.19 19.65 6.01
N ASN A 93 -14.10 18.35 5.68
CA ASN A 93 -13.03 17.71 4.89
C ASN A 93 -11.61 17.67 5.52
N TRP A 94 -11.44 17.99 6.81
CA TRP A 94 -10.12 18.01 7.47
C TRP A 94 -9.29 16.73 7.28
N GLN A 95 -9.92 15.56 7.26
CA GLN A 95 -9.25 14.27 7.07
C GLN A 95 -8.51 14.20 5.73
N PHE A 96 -9.15 14.71 4.67
CA PHE A 96 -8.57 14.75 3.33
C PHE A 96 -7.44 15.77 3.24
N LEU A 97 -7.62 16.96 3.82
CA LEU A 97 -6.59 17.98 3.88
C LEU A 97 -5.36 17.49 4.67
N LEU A 98 -5.59 16.84 5.82
CA LEU A 98 -4.53 16.25 6.63
C LEU A 98 -3.81 15.13 5.87
N GLY A 99 -4.56 14.26 5.18
CA GLY A 99 -3.99 13.22 4.32
C GLY A 99 -3.06 13.78 3.23
N LYS A 100 -3.40 14.92 2.61
CA LYS A 100 -2.51 15.61 1.66
C LYS A 100 -1.22 16.09 2.30
N VAL A 101 -1.30 16.62 3.53
CA VAL A 101 -0.12 17.10 4.26
C VAL A 101 0.78 15.94 4.65
N VAL A 102 0.21 14.83 5.17
CA VAL A 102 0.95 13.60 5.50
C VAL A 102 1.64 13.03 4.27
N ALA A 103 0.91 12.85 3.15
CA ALA A 103 1.50 12.31 1.92
C ALA A 103 2.64 13.20 1.37
N ARG A 104 2.52 14.52 1.51
CA ARG A 104 3.60 15.45 1.14
C ARG A 104 4.82 15.28 2.05
N HIS A 105 4.60 15.14 3.36
CA HIS A 105 5.67 14.94 4.33
C HIS A 105 6.41 13.63 4.08
N GLU A 106 5.70 12.53 3.88
CA GLU A 106 6.29 11.23 3.56
C GLU A 106 7.11 11.27 2.28
N ALA A 107 6.60 11.93 1.23
CA ALA A 107 7.35 12.10 -0.02
C ALA A 107 8.63 12.92 0.17
N MET A 108 8.59 13.98 1.00
CA MET A 108 9.77 14.77 1.32
C MET A 108 10.78 14.00 2.17
N SER A 109 10.30 13.23 3.16
CA SER A 109 11.14 12.39 4.02
C SER A 109 11.82 11.28 3.23
N ALA A 110 11.10 10.61 2.34
CA ALA A 110 11.67 9.58 1.47
C ALA A 110 12.74 10.16 0.52
N GLN A 111 12.51 11.36 -0.02
CA GLN A 111 13.50 12.06 -0.84
C GLN A 111 14.76 12.42 -0.04
N ALA A 112 14.60 12.92 1.19
CA ALA A 112 15.72 13.23 2.08
C ALA A 112 16.52 11.98 2.47
N GLU A 113 15.86 10.84 2.71
CA GLU A 113 16.56 9.56 2.96
C GLU A 113 17.39 9.13 1.75
N VAL A 114 16.86 9.28 0.52
CA VAL A 114 17.62 8.99 -0.71
C VAL A 114 18.86 9.88 -0.81
N GLU A 115 18.73 11.19 -0.54
CA GLU A 115 19.85 12.13 -0.56
C GLU A 115 20.92 11.79 0.50
N ASP A 116 20.52 11.43 1.73
CA ASP A 116 21.43 10.97 2.77
C ASP A 116 22.17 9.69 2.35
N LEU A 117 21.45 8.70 1.81
CA LEU A 117 22.05 7.46 1.33
C LEU A 117 23.06 7.69 0.20
N ILE A 118 22.76 8.60 -0.74
CA ILE A 118 23.71 9.01 -1.79
C ILE A 118 24.95 9.65 -1.17
N GLY A 119 24.78 10.54 -0.18
CA GLY A 119 25.89 11.17 0.53
C GLY A 119 26.79 10.15 1.24
N ARG A 120 26.18 9.18 1.94
CA ARG A 120 26.90 8.10 2.63
C ARG A 120 27.61 7.17 1.66
N LEU A 121 27.02 6.89 0.50
CA LEU A 121 27.63 6.08 -0.57
C LEU A 121 28.89 6.78 -1.11
N ALA A 122 28.80 8.07 -1.41
CA ALA A 122 29.96 8.86 -1.85
C ALA A 122 31.09 8.91 -0.82
N GLN A 123 30.75 8.95 0.48
CA GLN A 123 31.74 8.90 1.56
C GLN A 123 32.41 7.52 1.66
N ALA A 124 31.63 6.44 1.60
CA ALA A 124 32.16 5.08 1.63
C ALA A 124 33.07 4.79 0.42
N GLU A 125 32.73 5.31 -0.76
CA GLU A 125 33.57 5.19 -1.97
C GLU A 125 34.93 5.88 -1.78
N LYS A 126 34.95 7.08 -1.19
CA LYS A 126 36.20 7.81 -0.88
C LYS A 126 37.08 7.00 0.09
N GLU A 127 36.50 6.47 1.16
CA GLU A 127 37.21 5.67 2.16
C GLU A 127 37.80 4.39 1.55
N ALA A 128 37.05 3.70 0.69
CA ALA A 128 37.54 2.54 -0.04
C ALA A 128 38.70 2.90 -0.99
N ALA A 129 38.60 4.02 -1.71
CA ALA A 129 39.64 4.50 -2.60
C ALA A 129 40.93 4.89 -1.85
N GLU A 130 40.81 5.56 -0.70
CA GLU A 130 41.94 5.89 0.17
C GLU A 130 42.60 4.65 0.76
N GLY A 131 41.80 3.69 1.24
CA GLY A 131 42.29 2.39 1.72
C GLY A 131 43.10 1.66 0.64
N LYS A 132 42.60 1.63 -0.60
CA LYS A 132 43.31 1.05 -1.75
C LYS A 132 44.65 1.72 -2.03
N ARG A 133 44.72 3.06 -1.95
CA ARG A 133 45.98 3.82 -2.11
C ARG A 133 46.97 3.47 -1.00
N ARG A 134 46.52 3.47 0.26
CA ARG A 134 47.35 3.15 1.44
C ARG A 134 47.95 1.74 1.38
N VAL A 135 47.16 0.75 0.96
CA VAL A 135 47.62 -0.63 0.74
C VAL A 135 48.68 -0.67 -0.36
N GLY A 136 48.49 0.07 -1.46
CA GLY A 136 49.47 0.20 -2.54
C GLY A 136 50.82 0.75 -2.06
N GLU A 137 50.80 1.84 -1.28
CA GLU A 137 51.99 2.46 -0.70
C GLU A 137 52.75 1.50 0.25
N LEU A 138 52.04 0.88 1.20
CA LEU A 138 52.64 -0.07 2.14
C LEU A 138 53.22 -1.31 1.43
N ARG A 139 52.60 -1.79 0.34
CA ARG A 139 53.17 -2.87 -0.49
C ARG A 139 54.49 -2.45 -1.16
N GLN A 140 54.58 -1.21 -1.63
CA GLN A 140 55.84 -0.68 -2.18
C GLN A 140 56.93 -0.57 -1.11
N GLU A 141 56.58 -0.11 0.10
CA GLU A 141 57.50 -0.05 1.24
C GLU A 141 57.97 -1.43 1.68
N LEU A 142 57.07 -2.41 1.78
CA LEU A 142 57.40 -3.80 2.09
C LEU A 142 58.36 -4.38 1.04
N SER A 143 58.12 -4.11 -0.25
CA SER A 143 58.99 -4.54 -1.34
C SER A 143 60.39 -3.92 -1.24
N LYS A 144 60.49 -2.62 -0.94
CA LYS A 144 61.78 -1.94 -0.70
C LYS A 144 62.50 -2.50 0.53
N ALA A 145 61.78 -2.74 1.64
CA ALA A 145 62.33 -3.32 2.86
C ALA A 145 62.90 -4.72 2.62
N ARG A 146 62.16 -5.58 1.90
CA ARG A 146 62.60 -6.94 1.49
C ARG A 146 63.80 -6.91 0.54
N ARG A 147 63.87 -5.94 -0.37
CA ARG A 147 65.05 -5.76 -1.25
C ARG A 147 66.28 -5.30 -0.47
N ASN A 148 66.10 -4.40 0.51
CA ASN A 148 67.17 -3.89 1.35
C ASN A 148 67.68 -4.94 2.36
N SER A 149 66.83 -5.86 2.83
CA SER A 149 67.25 -6.97 3.70
C SER A 149 68.01 -8.08 2.96
N LYS A 150 67.81 -8.22 1.64
CA LYS A 150 68.57 -9.16 0.79
C LYS A 150 69.96 -8.66 0.37
N ARG A 151 70.28 -7.37 0.54
CA ARG A 151 71.64 -6.85 0.34
C ARG A 151 72.50 -7.22 1.55
N PRO A 152 73.74 -7.73 1.37
CA PRO A 152 74.59 -8.12 2.48
C PRO A 152 74.97 -6.88 3.30
N LYS A 153 74.41 -6.78 4.52
CA LYS A 153 74.81 -5.79 5.52
C LYS A 153 75.47 -6.50 6.70
N LYS A 154 76.52 -5.87 7.24
CA LYS A 154 77.41 -6.38 8.30
C LYS A 154 76.79 -6.42 9.71
N GLU A 155 75.53 -6.03 9.90
CA GLU A 155 74.88 -6.03 11.22
C GLU A 155 73.46 -6.59 11.16
N PRO A 156 73.03 -7.40 12.15
CA PRO A 156 71.70 -7.98 12.20
C PRO A 156 70.69 -6.93 12.67
N GLN A 157 70.02 -6.25 11.73
CA GLN A 157 68.85 -5.45 12.05
C GLN A 157 67.63 -6.36 12.27
N ARG A 158 66.89 -6.10 13.36
CA ARG A 158 65.77 -6.92 13.83
C ARG A 158 64.70 -7.17 12.75
N PRO A 159 64.16 -8.41 12.62
CA PRO A 159 63.13 -8.78 11.64
C PRO A 159 61.73 -8.18 11.90
N THR A 160 61.58 -7.33 12.91
CA THR A 160 60.27 -6.86 13.42
C THR A 160 59.49 -5.98 12.44
N ASN A 161 60.16 -5.22 11.57
CA ASN A 161 59.48 -4.24 10.71
C ASN A 161 58.69 -4.86 9.54
N SER A 162 59.14 -5.98 8.96
CA SER A 162 58.43 -6.57 7.81
C SER A 162 57.15 -7.28 8.23
N SER A 163 57.16 -7.98 9.37
CA SER A 163 55.96 -8.61 9.94
C SER A 163 54.91 -7.56 10.30
N GLN A 164 55.31 -6.46 10.92
CA GLN A 164 54.40 -5.36 11.27
C GLN A 164 53.76 -4.72 10.04
N LEU A 165 54.52 -4.54 8.94
CA LEU A 165 53.99 -4.04 7.67
C LEU A 165 53.02 -5.04 7.02
N GLU A 166 53.31 -6.34 7.08
CA GLU A 166 52.41 -7.39 6.57
C GLU A 166 51.10 -7.45 7.35
N ASP A 167 51.16 -7.37 8.69
CA ASP A 167 49.97 -7.33 9.53
C ASP A 167 49.16 -6.05 9.30
N ARG A 168 49.83 -4.91 9.07
CA ARG A 168 49.16 -3.65 8.72
C ARG A 168 48.46 -3.72 7.37
N ILE A 169 49.10 -4.31 6.35
CA ILE A 169 48.49 -4.54 5.03
C ILE A 169 47.25 -5.41 5.18
N LYS A 170 47.33 -6.55 5.90
CA LYS A 170 46.17 -7.41 6.14
C LYS A 170 45.04 -6.68 6.87
N SER A 171 45.36 -5.83 7.85
CA SER A 171 44.33 -5.06 8.57
C SER A 171 43.62 -4.05 7.68
N LEU A 172 44.35 -3.38 6.77
CA LEU A 172 43.79 -2.41 5.84
C LEU A 172 43.03 -3.08 4.69
N GLU A 173 43.47 -4.26 4.23
CA GLU A 173 42.71 -5.06 3.27
C GLU A 173 41.36 -5.48 3.86
N ARG A 174 41.33 -5.94 5.11
CA ARG A 174 40.06 -6.23 5.81
C ARG A 174 39.17 -5.00 5.95
N ALA A 175 39.74 -3.85 6.31
CA ALA A 175 38.98 -2.61 6.43
C ALA A 175 38.42 -2.14 5.07
N ARG A 176 39.19 -2.30 3.99
CA ARG A 176 38.72 -2.03 2.63
C ARG A 176 37.59 -2.97 2.22
N ASP A 177 37.76 -4.27 2.43
CA ASP A 177 36.74 -5.26 2.07
C ASP A 177 35.43 -5.02 2.83
N GLU A 178 35.52 -4.60 4.09
CA GLU A 178 34.35 -4.20 4.88
C GLU A 178 33.70 -2.91 4.35
N ALA A 179 34.51 -1.90 3.99
CA ALA A 179 34.01 -0.68 3.37
C ALA A 179 33.32 -0.96 2.01
N GLU A 180 33.90 -1.81 1.16
CA GLU A 180 33.31 -2.23 -0.12
C GLU A 180 31.99 -2.98 0.06
N ARG A 181 31.89 -3.86 1.07
CA ARG A 181 30.61 -4.51 1.42
C ARG A 181 29.57 -3.51 1.91
N SER A 182 29.96 -2.57 2.77
CA SER A 182 29.06 -1.52 3.27
C SER A 182 28.54 -0.63 2.12
N HIS A 183 29.42 -0.31 1.17
CA HIS A 183 29.07 0.44 -0.03
C HIS A 183 28.06 -0.33 -0.89
N ALA A 184 28.31 -1.62 -1.15
CA ALA A 184 27.37 -2.46 -1.91
C ALA A 184 25.97 -2.52 -1.24
N ALA A 185 25.92 -2.72 0.07
CA ALA A 185 24.66 -2.75 0.81
C ALA A 185 23.91 -1.41 0.79
N LEU A 186 24.63 -0.28 0.92
CA LEU A 186 24.04 1.05 0.82
C LEU A 186 23.53 1.35 -0.59
N ALA A 187 24.27 0.92 -1.63
CA ALA A 187 23.86 1.06 -3.03
C ALA A 187 22.58 0.28 -3.33
N ASP A 188 22.48 -0.97 -2.85
CA ASP A 188 21.28 -1.78 -3.00
C ASP A 188 20.07 -1.14 -2.27
N ARG A 189 20.27 -0.63 -1.05
CA ARG A 189 19.22 0.07 -0.30
C ARG A 189 18.77 1.35 -1.00
N ALA A 190 19.70 2.17 -1.50
CA ALA A 190 19.38 3.38 -2.24
C ALA A 190 18.53 3.05 -3.49
N LYS A 191 18.95 2.03 -4.25
CA LYS A 191 18.22 1.56 -5.44
C LYS A 191 16.80 1.07 -5.10
N GLN A 192 16.65 0.26 -4.04
CA GLN A 192 15.34 -0.22 -3.59
C GLN A 192 14.41 0.93 -3.17
N THR A 193 14.95 1.92 -2.46
CA THR A 193 14.18 3.08 -2.01
C THR A 193 13.76 3.96 -3.18
N GLU A 194 14.65 4.17 -4.15
CA GLU A 194 14.34 4.88 -5.40
C GLU A 194 13.27 4.15 -6.22
N THR A 195 13.34 2.83 -6.35
CA THR A 195 12.31 2.05 -7.05
C THR A 195 10.95 2.17 -6.37
N LYS A 196 10.90 2.11 -5.03
CA LYS A 196 9.66 2.29 -4.27
C LYS A 196 9.10 3.71 -4.44
N LEU A 197 9.95 4.72 -4.38
CA LEU A 197 9.55 6.12 -4.59
C LEU A 197 9.01 6.34 -6.00
N ARG A 198 9.64 5.74 -7.01
CA ARG A 198 9.17 5.79 -8.40
C ARG A 198 7.81 5.10 -8.56
N GLN A 199 7.65 3.90 -8.00
CA GLN A 199 6.41 3.15 -8.02
C GLN A 199 5.28 3.93 -7.33
N ALA A 200 5.52 4.48 -6.14
CA ALA A 200 4.54 5.31 -5.44
C ALA A 200 4.17 6.57 -6.23
N ARG A 201 5.12 7.17 -6.95
CA ARG A 201 4.85 8.32 -7.85
C ARG A 201 3.99 7.91 -9.05
N THR A 202 4.25 6.77 -9.67
CA THR A 202 3.45 6.28 -10.81
C THR A 202 2.05 5.87 -10.36
N GLU A 203 1.93 5.14 -9.25
CA GLU A 203 0.64 4.78 -8.67
C GLU A 203 -0.17 6.02 -8.30
N ARG A 204 0.46 7.02 -7.68
CA ARG A 204 -0.19 8.31 -7.40
C ARG A 204 -0.67 9.00 -8.67
N ALA A 205 0.15 9.03 -9.72
CA ALA A 205 -0.23 9.65 -10.99
C ALA A 205 -1.39 8.89 -11.65
N GLU A 206 -1.40 7.56 -11.58
CA GLU A 206 -2.51 6.73 -12.07
C GLU A 206 -3.78 6.94 -11.27
N VAL A 207 -3.68 6.99 -9.94
CA VAL A 207 -4.81 7.29 -9.06
C VAL A 207 -5.35 8.69 -9.34
N LEU A 208 -4.48 9.70 -9.49
CA LEU A 208 -4.90 11.05 -9.86
C LEU A 208 -5.56 11.10 -11.25
N LYS A 209 -5.02 10.40 -12.23
CA LYS A 209 -5.61 10.30 -13.58
C LYS A 209 -6.97 9.61 -13.55
N LYS A 210 -7.10 8.51 -12.80
CA LYS A 210 -8.37 7.81 -12.57
C LYS A 210 -9.38 8.71 -11.84
N PHE A 211 -8.88 9.52 -10.91
CA PHE A 211 -9.67 10.47 -10.14
C PHE A 211 -10.18 11.66 -10.97
N GLU A 212 -9.34 12.21 -11.85
CA GLU A 212 -9.72 13.24 -12.82
C GLU A 212 -10.70 12.69 -13.86
N ALA A 213 -10.49 11.46 -14.33
CA ALA A 213 -11.40 10.78 -15.26
C ALA A 213 -12.77 10.44 -14.62
N ALA A 214 -12.79 10.20 -13.30
CA ALA A 214 -14.02 10.01 -12.53
C ALA A 214 -14.77 11.32 -12.22
N GLY A 215 -14.35 12.45 -12.81
CA GLY A 215 -15.12 13.70 -12.82
C GLY A 215 -14.79 14.68 -11.69
N GLY A 216 -13.81 14.41 -10.82
CA GLY A 216 -13.37 15.34 -9.78
C GLY A 216 -14.42 15.62 -8.68
N ILE A 217 -14.08 15.25 -7.44
CA ILE A 217 -14.73 15.59 -6.15
C ILE A 217 -16.08 16.31 -6.18
N GLY A 218 -17.12 15.56 -5.81
CA GLY A 218 -18.31 16.02 -5.07
C GLY A 218 -18.21 15.76 -3.56
N TRP A 219 -17.02 15.79 -2.94
CA TRP A 219 -16.89 15.85 -1.48
C TRP A 219 -17.39 17.21 -1.01
N GLY A 220 -18.68 17.28 -0.74
CA GLY A 220 -19.42 18.51 -0.47
C GLY A 220 -20.86 18.47 -0.99
N SER A 221 -21.29 17.43 -1.71
CA SER A 221 -22.67 17.35 -2.22
C SER A 221 -23.72 17.22 -1.11
N GLY A 222 -23.32 16.94 0.14
CA GLY A 222 -24.23 16.63 1.24
C GLY A 222 -25.07 15.37 1.00
N ASP A 223 -24.89 14.69 -0.14
CA ASP A 223 -25.66 13.52 -0.54
C ASP A 223 -24.90 12.25 -0.13
N PRO A 224 -25.42 11.51 0.87
CA PRO A 224 -24.80 10.28 1.36
C PRO A 224 -24.68 9.19 0.29
N ILE A 225 -25.51 9.20 -0.75
CA ILE A 225 -25.47 8.20 -1.83
C ILE A 225 -24.27 8.45 -2.75
N VAL A 226 -23.98 9.72 -3.04
CA VAL A 226 -22.82 10.10 -3.86
C VAL A 226 -21.52 9.81 -3.12
N LEU A 227 -21.48 10.07 -1.82
CA LEU A 227 -20.34 9.73 -0.97
C LEU A 227 -20.13 8.21 -0.89
N ALA A 228 -21.18 7.42 -0.71
CA ALA A 228 -21.09 5.96 -0.67
C ALA A 228 -20.52 5.38 -1.97
N ARG A 229 -21.04 5.83 -3.13
CA ARG A 229 -20.50 5.45 -4.45
C ARG A 229 -19.03 5.81 -4.61
N HIS A 230 -18.64 6.98 -4.11
CA HIS A 230 -17.26 7.43 -4.17
C HIS A 230 -16.34 6.60 -3.26
N LEU A 231 -16.80 6.21 -2.08
CA LEU A 231 -16.08 5.29 -1.20
C LEU A 231 -15.96 3.89 -1.81
N ASP A 232 -16.99 3.41 -2.51
CA ASP A 232 -16.93 2.16 -3.29
C ASP A 232 -15.91 2.24 -4.44
N ASP A 233 -15.81 3.41 -5.09
CA ASP A 233 -14.82 3.65 -6.15
C ASP A 233 -13.40 3.68 -5.61
N VAL A 234 -13.16 4.30 -4.46
CA VAL A 234 -11.87 4.30 -3.79
C VAL A 234 -11.52 2.91 -3.27
N ALA A 235 -12.45 2.23 -2.60
CA ALA A 235 -12.25 0.87 -2.08
C ALA A 235 -11.93 -0.12 -3.20
N SER A 236 -12.58 0.00 -4.37
CA SER A 236 -12.31 -0.86 -5.54
C SER A 236 -10.97 -0.58 -6.21
N VAL A 237 -10.49 0.68 -6.22
CA VAL A 237 -9.15 1.03 -6.72
C VAL A 237 -8.06 0.50 -5.78
N VAL A 238 -8.31 0.56 -4.47
CA VAL A 238 -7.35 0.14 -3.44
C VAL A 238 -7.35 -1.39 -3.28
N ALA A 239 -8.48 -2.06 -3.58
CA ALA A 239 -8.60 -3.53 -3.67
C ALA A 239 -7.72 -4.20 -4.73
N GLY A 240 -7.19 -3.45 -5.70
CA GLY A 240 -6.52 -3.98 -6.88
C GLY A 240 -5.15 -4.62 -6.68
N SER A 241 -4.46 -4.39 -5.54
CA SER A 241 -3.19 -5.08 -5.21
C SER A 241 -2.74 -4.82 -3.77
N GLN A 242 -2.77 -3.56 -3.33
CA GLN A 242 -2.21 -3.15 -2.03
C GLN A 242 -3.07 -3.56 -0.83
N VAL A 243 -4.40 -3.63 -0.98
CA VAL A 243 -5.28 -4.13 0.09
C VAL A 243 -5.09 -5.63 0.30
N ALA A 244 -4.92 -6.42 -0.76
CA ALA A 244 -4.66 -7.85 -0.61
C ALA A 244 -3.33 -8.10 0.12
N GLU A 245 -2.32 -7.26 -0.12
CA GLU A 245 -1.03 -7.30 0.58
C GLU A 245 -1.16 -6.83 2.04
N TYR A 246 -1.83 -5.70 2.29
CA TYR A 246 -2.11 -5.18 3.64
C TYR A 246 -2.95 -6.14 4.50
N PHE A 247 -4.00 -6.75 3.94
CA PHE A 247 -4.81 -7.74 4.64
C PHE A 247 -4.05 -9.07 4.84
N ARG A 248 -3.18 -9.48 3.90
CA ARG A 248 -2.28 -10.63 4.11
C ARG A 248 -1.36 -10.40 5.31
N GLU A 249 -0.71 -9.25 5.36
CA GLU A 249 0.27 -8.91 6.38
C GLU A 249 -0.38 -8.65 7.76
N THR A 250 -1.57 -8.03 7.79
CA THR A 250 -2.24 -7.64 9.03
C THR A 250 -3.11 -8.75 9.62
N MET A 251 -3.72 -9.61 8.79
CA MET A 251 -4.70 -10.63 9.25
C MET A 251 -4.16 -12.07 9.20
N GLY A 252 -2.91 -12.28 8.75
CA GLY A 252 -2.23 -13.58 8.84
C GLY A 252 -2.93 -14.71 8.06
N PHE A 253 -3.55 -14.40 6.92
CA PHE A 253 -4.23 -15.41 6.11
C PHE A 253 -3.21 -16.23 5.31
N GLU A 254 -3.16 -17.55 5.55
CA GLU A 254 -2.42 -18.44 4.66
C GLU A 254 -3.16 -18.61 3.32
N PRO A 255 -2.46 -18.39 2.18
CA PRO A 255 -3.01 -18.66 0.87
C PRO A 255 -3.21 -20.16 0.73
N GLY A 256 -4.46 -20.55 0.52
CA GLY A 256 -4.84 -21.94 0.29
C GLY A 256 -5.98 -21.91 -0.72
N PRO A 257 -5.97 -22.77 -1.73
CA PRO A 257 -6.94 -22.72 -2.81
C PRO A 257 -8.34 -22.84 -2.24
N TRP A 258 -9.19 -21.85 -2.50
CA TRP A 258 -10.58 -21.95 -2.10
C TRP A 258 -11.21 -23.17 -2.79
N LYS A 259 -11.93 -23.96 -2.00
CA LYS A 259 -12.74 -25.07 -2.51
C LYS A 259 -14.15 -24.85 -2.03
N LEU A 260 -15.10 -25.07 -2.94
CA LEU A 260 -16.51 -25.13 -2.56
C LEU A 260 -16.69 -26.15 -1.43
N PRO A 261 -17.50 -25.84 -0.40
CA PRO A 261 -17.71 -26.75 0.70
C PRO A 261 -18.44 -28.01 0.22
N PRO A 262 -18.23 -29.15 0.88
CA PRO A 262 -18.94 -30.38 0.53
C PRO A 262 -20.46 -30.17 0.54
N GLY A 263 -21.12 -30.44 -0.58
CA GLY A 263 -22.56 -30.28 -0.75
C GLY A 263 -23.03 -28.96 -1.35
N ALA A 264 -22.15 -27.97 -1.54
CA ALA A 264 -22.46 -26.81 -2.37
C ALA A 264 -22.29 -27.19 -3.85
N LEU A 265 -23.40 -27.14 -4.60
CA LEU A 265 -23.36 -27.34 -6.03
C LEU A 265 -22.89 -26.04 -6.72
N PRO A 266 -21.97 -26.12 -7.70
CA PRO A 266 -21.40 -24.94 -8.36
C PRO A 266 -22.41 -24.18 -9.25
N ASP A 267 -23.57 -24.77 -9.52
CA ASP A 267 -24.70 -24.22 -10.28
C ASP A 267 -25.86 -23.74 -9.41
N GLY A 268 -25.76 -23.91 -8.08
CA GLY A 268 -26.82 -23.55 -7.15
C GLY A 268 -26.64 -22.17 -6.50
N ALA A 269 -27.73 -21.50 -6.13
CA ALA A 269 -27.71 -20.22 -5.40
C ALA A 269 -26.88 -20.27 -4.09
N ASN A 270 -26.84 -21.43 -3.44
CA ASN A 270 -26.01 -21.68 -2.24
C ASN A 270 -24.51 -21.42 -2.46
N SER A 271 -24.00 -21.57 -3.70
CA SER A 271 -22.60 -21.26 -4.01
C SER A 271 -22.32 -19.76 -3.99
N ILE A 272 -23.27 -18.94 -4.45
CA ILE A 272 -23.21 -17.47 -4.38
C ILE A 272 -23.34 -17.01 -2.93
N GLU A 273 -24.26 -17.58 -2.16
CA GLU A 273 -24.37 -17.27 -0.73
C GLU A 273 -23.11 -17.62 0.05
N TRP A 274 -22.50 -18.77 -0.25
CA TRP A 274 -21.22 -19.15 0.33
C TRP A 274 -20.13 -18.14 -0.05
N LEU A 275 -20.05 -17.75 -1.32
CA LEU A 275 -19.07 -16.76 -1.79
C LEU A 275 -19.22 -15.43 -1.04
N MET A 276 -20.45 -14.97 -0.82
CA MET A 276 -20.72 -13.72 -0.11
C MET A 276 -20.35 -13.75 1.38
N ARG A 277 -20.33 -14.94 1.98
CA ARG A 277 -19.94 -15.14 3.39
C ARG A 277 -18.43 -15.25 3.58
N GLN A 278 -17.63 -15.23 2.49
CA GLN A 278 -16.19 -15.36 2.61
C GLN A 278 -15.57 -14.19 3.38
N PRO A 279 -14.65 -14.45 4.31
CA PRO A 279 -13.99 -13.40 5.10
C PRO A 279 -12.83 -12.73 4.36
N ARG A 280 -12.46 -13.26 3.19
CA ARG A 280 -11.27 -12.87 2.41
C ARG A 280 -11.69 -12.13 1.13
N PRO A 281 -11.01 -11.04 0.74
CA PRO A 281 -11.30 -10.34 -0.51
C PRO A 281 -11.17 -11.26 -1.73
N PHE A 282 -11.99 -11.04 -2.76
CA PHE A 282 -11.94 -11.82 -4.00
C PHE A 282 -12.31 -10.99 -5.22
N VAL A 283 -11.93 -11.52 -6.39
CA VAL A 283 -12.36 -11.00 -7.70
C VAL A 283 -13.37 -11.98 -8.30
N LEU A 284 -14.56 -11.49 -8.62
CA LEU A 284 -15.58 -12.22 -9.35
C LEU A 284 -15.55 -11.78 -10.82
N ILE A 285 -15.21 -12.69 -11.72
CA ILE A 285 -15.26 -12.48 -13.16
C ILE A 285 -16.49 -13.20 -13.70
N VAL A 286 -17.38 -12.47 -14.36
CA VAL A 286 -18.64 -12.99 -14.89
C VAL A 286 -18.63 -12.90 -16.40
N ASP A 287 -18.90 -14.03 -17.05
CA ASP A 287 -19.21 -14.08 -18.46
C ASP A 287 -20.62 -13.51 -18.68
N GLY A 288 -20.66 -12.25 -19.13
CA GLY A 288 -21.87 -11.50 -19.32
C GLY A 288 -22.76 -12.04 -20.45
N HIS A 289 -22.16 -12.62 -21.49
CA HIS A 289 -22.93 -13.20 -22.60
C HIS A 289 -23.67 -14.46 -22.16
N ASN A 290 -22.95 -15.38 -21.50
CA ASN A 290 -23.55 -16.61 -20.97
C ASN A 290 -24.62 -16.31 -19.92
N LEU A 291 -24.35 -15.39 -18.98
CA LEU A 291 -25.33 -15.00 -17.98
C LEU A 291 -26.58 -14.35 -18.60
N ALA A 292 -26.40 -13.45 -19.57
CA ALA A 292 -27.51 -12.80 -20.27
C ALA A 292 -28.40 -13.81 -21.00
N HIS A 293 -27.82 -14.80 -21.67
CA HIS A 293 -28.58 -15.87 -22.32
C HIS A 293 -29.35 -16.74 -21.34
N LYS A 294 -28.89 -16.89 -20.09
CA LYS A 294 -29.61 -17.66 -19.06
C LYS A 294 -30.76 -16.88 -18.45
N ILE A 295 -30.62 -15.57 -18.27
CA ILE A 295 -31.64 -14.71 -17.65
C ILE A 295 -32.73 -14.34 -18.68
N ARG A 296 -32.33 -13.82 -19.85
CA ARG A 296 -33.25 -13.43 -20.93
C ARG A 296 -32.73 -13.91 -22.30
N PRO A 297 -33.04 -15.16 -22.69
CA PRO A 297 -32.59 -15.72 -23.97
C PRO A 297 -32.95 -14.85 -25.19
N GLU A 298 -34.16 -14.28 -25.18
CA GLU A 298 -34.69 -13.50 -26.32
C GLU A 298 -34.15 -12.07 -26.42
N SER A 299 -33.51 -11.56 -25.35
CA SER A 299 -32.98 -10.19 -25.30
C SER A 299 -31.59 -10.14 -24.66
N ALA A 300 -30.81 -11.21 -24.80
CA ALA A 300 -29.49 -11.36 -24.18
C ALA A 300 -28.51 -10.24 -24.56
N ALA A 301 -28.59 -9.73 -25.80
CA ALA A 301 -27.73 -8.66 -26.29
C ALA A 301 -28.25 -7.24 -25.93
N SER A 302 -29.44 -7.10 -25.34
CA SER A 302 -30.04 -5.79 -25.05
C SER A 302 -29.28 -5.02 -23.96
N ALA A 303 -29.42 -3.69 -23.96
CA ALA A 303 -28.89 -2.86 -22.88
C ALA A 303 -29.62 -3.15 -21.56
N ASP A 304 -30.94 -3.33 -21.59
CA ASP A 304 -31.77 -3.61 -20.42
C ASP A 304 -31.32 -4.89 -19.67
N THR A 305 -30.96 -5.96 -20.41
CA THR A 305 -30.44 -7.19 -19.79
C THR A 305 -29.09 -6.96 -19.12
N ARG A 306 -28.23 -6.12 -19.72
CA ARG A 306 -26.92 -5.76 -19.14
C ARG A 306 -27.09 -4.92 -17.87
N ASP A 307 -28.03 -3.98 -17.88
CA ASP A 307 -28.36 -3.18 -16.71
C ASP A 307 -28.94 -4.06 -15.60
N GLU A 308 -29.82 -5.01 -15.93
CA GLU A 308 -30.37 -5.96 -14.95
C GLU A 308 -29.27 -6.81 -14.29
N ILE A 309 -28.35 -7.36 -15.08
CA ILE A 309 -27.19 -8.11 -14.59
C ILE A 309 -26.33 -7.24 -13.67
N SER A 310 -26.02 -6.01 -14.12
CA SER A 310 -25.18 -5.08 -13.38
C SER A 310 -25.79 -4.71 -12.03
N HIS A 311 -27.10 -4.45 -12.00
CA HIS A 311 -27.82 -4.18 -10.74
C HIS A 311 -27.86 -5.40 -9.82
N ALA A 312 -28.05 -6.61 -10.35
CA ALA A 312 -28.04 -7.82 -9.55
C ALA A 312 -26.67 -8.07 -8.90
N LEU A 313 -25.59 -7.93 -9.67
CA LEU A 313 -24.23 -8.08 -9.19
C LEU A 313 -23.81 -6.97 -8.21
N ALA A 314 -24.29 -5.75 -8.43
CA ALA A 314 -24.15 -4.66 -7.47
C ALA A 314 -24.82 -5.00 -6.13
N ARG A 315 -26.05 -5.53 -6.15
CA ARG A 315 -26.73 -5.99 -4.93
C ARG A 315 -25.94 -7.11 -4.25
N MET A 316 -25.42 -8.07 -5.00
CA MET A 316 -24.60 -9.16 -4.45
C MET A 316 -23.39 -8.59 -3.71
N LYS A 317 -22.65 -7.68 -4.36
CA LYS A 317 -21.48 -7.00 -3.79
C LYS A 317 -21.80 -6.23 -2.50
N LEU A 318 -22.98 -5.60 -2.38
CA LEU A 318 -23.38 -4.91 -1.15
C LEU A 318 -23.63 -5.86 0.03
N HIS A 319 -23.91 -7.13 -0.24
CA HIS A 319 -24.20 -8.12 0.79
C HIS A 319 -22.98 -9.02 1.10
N THR A 320 -21.81 -8.78 0.48
CA THR A 320 -20.58 -9.51 0.82
C THR A 320 -20.01 -9.01 2.14
N LYS A 321 -19.48 -9.92 2.97
CA LYS A 321 -18.82 -9.55 4.24
C LYS A 321 -17.42 -8.93 4.07
N THR A 322 -16.91 -8.94 2.84
CA THR A 322 -15.56 -8.54 2.47
C THR A 322 -15.59 -7.71 1.19
N VAL A 323 -14.45 -7.14 0.84
CA VAL A 323 -14.28 -6.39 -0.40
C VAL A 323 -14.30 -7.36 -1.59
N ALA A 324 -15.31 -7.21 -2.47
CA ALA A 324 -15.43 -7.96 -3.71
C ALA A 324 -15.27 -7.03 -4.91
N ARG A 325 -14.31 -7.33 -5.80
CA ARG A 325 -14.22 -6.70 -7.12
C ARG A 325 -15.02 -7.54 -8.10
N VAL A 326 -16.00 -6.94 -8.76
CA VAL A 326 -16.85 -7.65 -9.75
C VAL A 326 -16.57 -7.10 -11.13
N ILE A 327 -16.17 -7.99 -12.05
CA ILE A 327 -15.87 -7.72 -13.45
C ILE A 327 -16.83 -8.53 -14.31
N VAL A 328 -17.58 -7.87 -15.20
CA VAL A 328 -18.47 -8.51 -16.17
C VAL A 328 -17.89 -8.32 -17.56
N VAL A 329 -17.62 -9.40 -18.27
CA VAL A 329 -17.04 -9.38 -19.61
C VAL A 329 -18.14 -9.69 -20.64
N PHE A 330 -18.35 -8.78 -21.59
CA PHE A 330 -19.22 -8.97 -22.74
C PHE A 330 -18.40 -9.08 -24.03
N ASP A 331 -18.96 -9.73 -25.04
CA ASP A 331 -18.36 -9.77 -26.37
C ASP A 331 -18.41 -8.38 -27.06
N SER A 332 -17.41 -8.13 -27.91
CA SER A 332 -17.20 -6.91 -28.69
C SER A 332 -18.32 -6.61 -29.69
N SER A 333 -19.07 -7.64 -30.10
CA SER A 333 -20.20 -7.56 -31.03
C SER A 333 -21.37 -6.69 -30.52
N VAL A 334 -21.27 -6.23 -29.27
CA VAL A 334 -22.35 -5.60 -28.52
C VAL A 334 -22.03 -4.13 -28.13
N SER A 335 -20.81 -3.64 -28.39
CA SER A 335 -20.41 -2.22 -28.28
C SER A 335 -19.14 -1.93 -29.12
N PRO A 336 -19.14 -0.95 -30.05
CA PRO A 336 -18.09 -0.81 -31.07
C PRO A 336 -16.74 -0.24 -30.61
N LEU A 337 -16.53 0.02 -29.30
CA LEU A 337 -15.36 0.78 -28.83
C LEU A 337 -14.38 0.04 -27.91
N GLY A 338 -14.64 -1.22 -27.50
CA GLY A 338 -13.71 -1.95 -26.61
C GLY A 338 -13.42 -1.23 -25.28
N GLU A 339 -14.30 -0.32 -24.87
CA GLU A 339 -14.13 0.51 -23.68
C GLU A 339 -14.67 -0.20 -22.45
N ALA A 340 -13.82 -0.44 -21.45
CA ALA A 340 -14.28 -0.78 -20.11
C ALA A 340 -14.92 0.45 -19.47
N TYR A 341 -16.16 0.32 -19.00
CA TYR A 341 -16.82 1.38 -18.24
C TYR A 341 -17.33 0.83 -16.91
N ARG A 342 -17.38 1.69 -15.88
CA ARG A 342 -17.95 1.30 -14.59
C ARG A 342 -19.46 1.45 -14.64
N GLY A 343 -20.17 0.34 -14.45
CA GLY A 343 -21.61 0.35 -14.27
C GLY A 343 -22.00 0.93 -12.90
N PRO A 344 -23.30 1.11 -12.65
CA PRO A 344 -23.82 1.56 -11.36
C PRO A 344 -23.27 0.71 -10.18
N SER A 345 -22.86 1.36 -9.09
CA SER A 345 -22.39 0.71 -7.84
C SER A 345 -21.04 -0.04 -7.92
N GLY A 346 -20.19 0.35 -8.88
CA GLY A 346 -18.80 -0.10 -8.93
C GLY A 346 -18.62 -1.55 -9.40
N VAL A 347 -19.53 -2.03 -10.26
CA VAL A 347 -19.34 -3.23 -11.10
C VAL A 347 -18.58 -2.79 -12.36
N GLU A 348 -17.46 -3.46 -12.66
CA GLU A 348 -16.64 -3.16 -13.83
C GLU A 348 -17.19 -3.91 -15.04
N ILE A 349 -17.60 -3.19 -16.09
CA ILE A 349 -18.09 -3.80 -17.31
C ILE A 349 -17.00 -3.67 -18.36
N ARG A 350 -16.53 -4.80 -18.89
CA ARG A 350 -15.53 -4.87 -19.95
C ARG A 350 -16.17 -5.42 -21.22
N PHE A 351 -15.78 -4.87 -22.36
CA PHE A 351 -16.02 -5.48 -23.65
C PHE A 351 -14.71 -6.06 -24.15
N ALA A 352 -14.75 -7.29 -24.67
CA ALA A 352 -13.61 -7.86 -25.36
C ALA A 352 -13.20 -6.94 -26.52
N SER A 353 -11.91 -6.94 -26.87
CA SER A 353 -11.43 -6.21 -28.05
C SER A 353 -11.98 -6.85 -29.33
N SER A 354 -12.06 -6.13 -30.44
CA SER A 354 -12.54 -6.69 -31.71
C SER A 354 -11.68 -7.84 -32.27
N ALA A 355 -10.51 -8.10 -31.67
CA ALA A 355 -9.57 -9.15 -32.05
C ALA A 355 -9.53 -10.33 -31.05
N ALA A 356 -10.28 -10.25 -29.94
CA ALA A 356 -10.30 -11.26 -28.88
C ALA A 356 -11.75 -11.60 -28.51
N SER A 357 -12.01 -12.84 -28.13
CA SER A 357 -13.31 -13.23 -27.58
C SER A 357 -13.44 -12.84 -26.11
N ALA A 358 -14.67 -12.81 -25.58
CA ALA A 358 -14.90 -12.66 -24.14
C ALA A 358 -14.19 -13.77 -23.34
N ASP A 359 -14.14 -14.97 -23.89
CA ASP A 359 -13.45 -16.13 -23.31
C ASP A 359 -11.96 -15.85 -23.13
N ASP A 360 -11.30 -15.28 -24.15
CA ASP A 360 -9.87 -14.94 -24.12
C ASP A 360 -9.57 -13.87 -23.05
N GLU A 361 -10.43 -12.85 -22.94
CA GLU A 361 -10.29 -11.79 -21.92
C GLU A 361 -10.48 -12.34 -20.50
N ILE A 362 -11.45 -13.25 -20.30
CA ILE A 362 -11.70 -13.89 -18.99
C ILE A 362 -10.49 -14.74 -18.57
N LEU A 363 -9.92 -15.51 -19.51
CA LEU A 363 -8.74 -16.33 -19.23
C LEU A 363 -7.49 -15.48 -18.95
N ALA A 364 -7.28 -14.41 -19.72
CA ALA A 364 -6.19 -13.47 -19.49
C ALA A 364 -6.31 -12.80 -18.11
N LEU A 365 -7.52 -12.40 -17.70
CA LEU A 365 -7.77 -11.86 -16.37
C LEU A 365 -7.53 -12.88 -15.26
N ALA A 366 -7.93 -14.14 -15.45
CA ALA A 366 -7.67 -15.20 -14.49
C ALA A 366 -6.17 -15.51 -14.35
N GLU A 367 -5.40 -15.39 -15.43
CA GLU A 367 -3.94 -15.55 -15.43
C GLU A 367 -3.22 -14.36 -14.77
N GLU A 368 -3.67 -13.13 -15.01
CA GLU A 368 -3.08 -11.92 -14.41
C GLU A 368 -3.30 -11.86 -12.89
N LEU A 369 -4.46 -12.33 -12.42
CA LEU A 369 -4.91 -12.17 -11.03
C LEU A 369 -4.56 -13.35 -10.12
N THR A 370 -3.38 -13.95 -10.29
CA THR A 370 -2.95 -15.14 -9.50
C THR A 370 -2.66 -14.85 -8.02
N ASP A 371 -2.43 -13.58 -7.66
CA ASP A 371 -2.16 -13.15 -6.28
C ASP A 371 -3.42 -12.90 -5.43
N VAL A 372 -4.61 -13.02 -6.03
CA VAL A 372 -5.91 -12.78 -5.39
C VAL A 372 -6.82 -13.99 -5.63
N GLU A 373 -7.79 -14.22 -4.74
CA GLU A 373 -8.76 -15.29 -4.92
C GLU A 373 -9.71 -14.93 -6.06
N VAL A 374 -9.66 -15.69 -7.15
CA VAL A 374 -10.48 -15.46 -8.36
C VAL A 374 -11.62 -16.46 -8.42
N VAL A 375 -12.82 -15.97 -8.71
CA VAL A 375 -14.00 -16.78 -9.02
C VAL A 375 -14.47 -16.43 -10.42
N VAL A 376 -14.61 -17.42 -11.28
CA VAL A 376 -15.11 -17.26 -12.64
C VAL A 376 -16.49 -17.88 -12.74
N VAL A 377 -17.45 -17.10 -13.26
CA VAL A 377 -18.81 -17.56 -13.52
C VAL A 377 -19.04 -17.62 -15.02
N SER A 378 -19.14 -18.83 -15.56
CA SER A 378 -19.47 -19.05 -16.96
C SER A 378 -20.23 -20.37 -17.14
N SER A 379 -21.12 -20.40 -18.14
CA SER A 379 -21.76 -21.64 -18.58
C SER A 379 -20.92 -22.40 -19.60
N ASP A 380 -19.87 -21.77 -20.14
CA ASP A 380 -18.90 -22.44 -20.99
C ASP A 380 -17.89 -23.23 -20.14
N ARG A 381 -17.89 -24.55 -20.36
CA ARG A 381 -16.99 -25.46 -19.67
C ARG A 381 -15.52 -25.18 -19.98
N LEU A 382 -15.18 -24.76 -21.20
CA LEU A 382 -13.81 -24.47 -21.61
C LEU A 382 -13.26 -23.24 -20.88
N VAL A 383 -14.05 -22.18 -20.74
CA VAL A 383 -13.68 -20.98 -20.00
C VAL A 383 -13.47 -21.31 -18.53
N ARG A 384 -14.42 -22.04 -17.93
CA ARG A 384 -14.36 -22.44 -16.53
C ARG A 384 -13.14 -23.33 -16.23
N GLU A 385 -12.97 -24.42 -16.97
CA GLU A 385 -11.83 -25.33 -16.80
C GLU A 385 -10.50 -24.65 -17.14
N GLY A 386 -10.50 -23.70 -18.07
CA GLY A 386 -9.33 -22.87 -18.38
C GLY A 386 -8.93 -22.00 -17.19
N ALA A 387 -9.87 -21.26 -16.62
CA ALA A 387 -9.62 -20.42 -15.45
C ALA A 387 -9.22 -21.23 -14.20
N GLU A 388 -9.83 -22.41 -14.00
CA GLU A 388 -9.46 -23.33 -12.91
C GLU A 388 -8.00 -23.78 -12.97
N ARG A 389 -7.39 -23.87 -14.16
CA ARG A 389 -5.93 -24.15 -14.30
C ARG A 389 -5.05 -23.03 -13.76
N HIS A 390 -5.58 -21.81 -13.69
CA HIS A 390 -4.90 -20.65 -13.08
C HIS A 390 -5.26 -20.48 -11.60
N GLY A 391 -5.96 -21.44 -10.99
CA GLY A 391 -6.30 -21.44 -9.57
C GLY A 391 -7.64 -20.78 -9.23
N ALA A 392 -8.43 -20.38 -10.22
CA ALA A 392 -9.76 -19.82 -9.98
C ALA A 392 -10.78 -20.90 -9.56
N ILE A 393 -11.83 -20.49 -8.85
CA ILE A 393 -13.03 -21.32 -8.67
C ILE A 393 -13.98 -21.09 -9.83
N GLY A 394 -14.39 -22.18 -10.49
CA GLY A 394 -15.45 -22.15 -11.48
C GLY A 394 -16.85 -22.32 -10.91
N LEU A 395 -17.75 -21.39 -11.21
CA LEU A 395 -19.18 -21.47 -10.96
C LEU A 395 -19.96 -21.41 -12.28
N TRP A 396 -21.18 -21.96 -12.30
CA TRP A 396 -22.05 -21.90 -13.47
C TRP A 396 -22.91 -20.63 -13.44
N SER A 397 -23.25 -20.07 -14.60
CA SER A 397 -24.12 -18.88 -14.67
C SER A 397 -25.51 -19.13 -14.07
N GLU A 398 -25.96 -20.38 -14.04
CA GLU A 398 -27.15 -20.86 -13.34
C GLU A 398 -27.17 -20.45 -11.88
N ALA A 399 -26.02 -20.45 -11.20
CA ALA A 399 -25.94 -20.10 -9.78
C ALA A 399 -26.36 -18.64 -9.53
N ILE A 400 -25.91 -17.72 -10.39
CA ILE A 400 -26.32 -16.30 -10.32
C ILE A 400 -27.80 -16.18 -10.68
N LYS A 401 -28.25 -16.86 -11.74
CA LYS A 401 -29.67 -16.82 -12.14
C LYS A 401 -30.58 -17.29 -11.01
N GLU A 402 -30.29 -18.45 -10.44
CA GLU A 402 -31.09 -19.02 -9.35
C GLU A 402 -31.09 -18.07 -8.15
N TRP A 403 -29.93 -17.51 -7.77
CA TRP A 403 -29.83 -16.50 -6.71
C TRP A 403 -30.66 -15.24 -7.02
N MET A 404 -30.69 -14.78 -8.26
CA MET A 404 -31.49 -13.63 -8.67
C MET A 404 -33.01 -13.89 -8.60
N THR A 405 -33.43 -15.13 -8.86
CA THR A 405 -34.86 -15.51 -8.93
C THR A 405 -35.42 -16.13 -7.65
N GLY A 406 -34.55 -16.67 -6.79
CA GLY A 406 -34.91 -17.41 -5.58
C GLY A 406 -34.77 -16.62 -4.28
N GLY A 407 -34.47 -15.32 -4.38
CA GLY A 407 -34.41 -14.38 -3.26
C GLY A 407 -35.76 -13.80 -2.86
#